data_AF-A0A8H4XHJ6-F1
#
_entry.id   AF-A0A8H4XHJ6-F1
#
_cell.length_a   1.000
_cell.length_b   1.000
_cell.length_c   1.000
_cell.angle_alpha   90.00
_cell.angle_beta   90.00
_cell.angle_gamma   90.00
#
_symmetry.space_group_name_H-M   'P 1'
#
loop_
_entity.id
_entity.type
_entity.pdbx_description
1 polymer ?
#
loop_
_entity_poly.entity_id
_entity_poly.type
_entity_poly.pdbx_seq_one_letter_code
_entity_poly.pdbx_strand_id
1 'polypeptide(L)'
;MSSQAAAKAAGGLVSIAKKQTVQSTGIWEAFRRVMAIDPERSNGVPLNPHFRNPPPGANPPLEYDDPVTLPAGDIADNPYWKRDSRRNYPQLSVVNQSQFVQLLTVGSAATPKVDLIGEAGEKQLVAAKQESETGLAKALEKSAPGAATKDVFVDGLPPLPSGTSMSSGEWDVHKYEVTETSYGEG
;
A
#
# COMPACT_ATOMS: atom_id res chain seq x y z
N MET A 1 7.39 39.03 17.77
CA MET A 1 6.47 37.91 17.45
C MET A 1 6.53 37.67 15.96
N SER A 2 7.25 36.63 15.51
CA SER A 2 7.46 36.40 14.08
C SER A 2 6.14 35.98 13.42
N SER A 3 5.90 36.51 12.22
CA SER A 3 4.72 36.25 11.39
C SER A 3 4.49 34.75 11.11
N GLN A 4 5.53 33.92 11.23
CA GLN A 4 5.45 32.47 11.11
C GLN A 4 4.71 31.80 12.28
N ALA A 5 4.81 32.33 13.52
CA ALA A 5 4.05 31.80 14.66
C ALA A 5 2.54 32.10 14.54
N ALA A 6 2.19 33.27 13.99
CA ALA A 6 0.80 33.65 13.74
C ALA A 6 0.16 32.86 12.58
N ALA A 7 0.94 32.55 11.53
CA ALA A 7 0.48 31.71 10.42
C ALA A 7 0.31 30.23 10.82
N LYS A 8 1.15 29.71 11.73
CA LYS A 8 1.09 28.32 12.22
C LYS A 8 -0.07 28.06 13.20
N ALA A 9 -0.54 29.09 13.90
CA ALA A 9 -1.77 29.06 14.69
C ALA A 9 -3.06 29.09 13.83
N ALA A 10 -2.96 29.47 12.56
CA ALA A 10 -4.12 29.64 11.66
C ALA A 10 -4.71 28.32 11.13
N GLY A 11 -4.02 27.18 11.28
CA GLY A 11 -4.54 25.86 10.90
C GLY A 11 -5.54 25.26 11.90
N GLY A 12 -5.48 25.68 13.18
CA GLY A 12 -6.34 25.13 14.24
C GLY A 12 -7.40 26.11 14.77
N LEU A 13 -7.13 27.41 14.73
CA LEU A 13 -8.05 28.44 15.23
C LEU A 13 -9.00 28.92 14.14
N VAL A 14 -10.14 28.23 14.02
CA VAL A 14 -11.24 28.64 13.15
C VAL A 14 -12.16 29.59 13.89
N SER A 15 -12.47 30.73 13.26
CA SER A 15 -13.41 31.70 13.83
C SER A 15 -14.80 31.08 14.06
N ILE A 16 -15.45 31.44 15.17
CA ILE A 16 -16.77 30.97 15.56
C ILE A 16 -17.84 31.26 14.51
N ALA A 17 -17.70 32.36 13.77
CA ALA A 17 -18.61 32.72 12.67
C ALA A 17 -18.54 31.74 11.49
N LYS A 18 -17.44 31.00 11.35
CA LYS A 18 -17.27 29.95 10.33
C LYS A 18 -17.73 28.58 10.82
N LYS A 19 -18.17 28.45 12.08
CA LYS A 19 -18.65 27.20 12.67
C LYS A 19 -20.17 27.11 12.53
N GLN A 20 -20.66 25.98 12.04
CA GLN A 20 -22.09 25.71 11.81
C GLN A 20 -22.83 25.38 13.12
N THR A 21 -22.82 26.33 14.06
CA THR A 21 -23.44 26.20 15.38
C THR A 21 -24.23 27.44 15.75
N VAL A 22 -25.28 27.30 16.56
CA VAL A 22 -26.12 28.40 17.05
C VAL A 22 -25.27 29.34 17.90
N GLN A 23 -25.25 30.63 17.56
CA GLN A 23 -24.46 31.65 18.26
C GLN A 23 -25.32 32.58 19.12
N SER A 24 -24.68 33.17 20.13
CA SER A 24 -25.23 34.34 20.81
C SER A 24 -25.30 35.53 19.85
N THR A 25 -26.22 36.46 20.08
CA THR A 25 -26.40 37.67 19.26
C THR A 25 -26.51 38.92 20.12
N GLY A 26 -26.18 40.09 19.54
CA GLY A 26 -26.27 41.38 20.22
C GLY A 26 -25.36 41.49 21.45
N ILE A 27 -25.88 42.08 22.54
CA ILE A 27 -25.14 42.32 23.79
C ILE A 27 -24.63 41.02 24.41
N TRP A 28 -25.36 39.91 24.24
CA TRP A 28 -24.97 38.60 24.78
C TRP A 28 -23.73 38.02 24.09
N GLU A 29 -23.49 38.32 22.81
CA GLU A 29 -22.26 37.92 22.13
C GLU A 29 -21.07 38.75 22.63
N ALA A 30 -21.25 40.05 22.88
CA ALA A 30 -20.22 40.89 23.48
C ALA A 30 -19.84 40.38 24.88
N PHE A 31 -20.83 40.05 25.71
CA PHE A 31 -20.60 39.45 27.03
C PHE A 31 -19.89 38.09 26.93
N ARG A 32 -20.33 37.19 26.05
CA ARG A 32 -19.70 35.88 25.84
C ARG A 32 -18.23 36.02 25.47
N ARG A 33 -17.90 36.94 24.55
CA ARG A 33 -16.51 37.16 24.10
C ARG A 33 -15.59 37.65 25.22
N VAL A 34 -16.11 38.41 26.19
CA VAL A 34 -15.33 38.92 27.32
C VAL A 34 -15.17 37.86 28.42
N MET A 35 -16.20 37.03 28.65
CA MET A 35 -16.22 36.07 29.75
C MET A 35 -15.73 34.66 29.39
N ALA A 36 -15.66 34.30 28.11
CA ALA A 36 -15.18 32.98 27.68
C ALA A 36 -13.65 32.88 27.71
N ILE A 37 -13.13 31.75 28.20
CA ILE A 37 -11.67 31.44 28.19
C ILE A 37 -11.13 31.40 26.75
N ASP A 38 -11.93 30.86 25.83
CA ASP A 38 -11.66 30.88 24.39
C ASP A 38 -12.91 31.40 23.66
N PRO A 39 -12.89 32.65 23.14
CA PRO A 39 -14.03 33.22 22.44
C PRO A 39 -14.31 32.53 21.10
N GLU A 40 -13.36 31.78 20.53
CA GLU A 40 -13.58 31.05 19.28
C GLU A 40 -14.21 29.67 19.52
N ARG A 41 -14.30 29.19 20.77
CA ARG A 41 -15.00 27.93 21.11
C ARG A 41 -16.52 28.08 20.94
N SER A 42 -17.13 27.10 20.24
CA SER A 42 -18.58 27.01 20.02
C SER A 42 -19.31 26.26 21.14
N ASN A 43 -20.63 26.45 21.25
CA ASN A 43 -21.51 25.69 22.16
C ASN A 43 -21.84 24.26 21.68
N GLY A 44 -21.52 23.92 20.43
CA GLY A 44 -21.76 22.59 19.86
C GLY A 44 -23.22 22.30 19.49
N VAL A 45 -24.10 23.30 19.51
CA VAL A 45 -25.51 23.14 19.11
C VAL A 45 -25.62 23.41 17.61
N PRO A 46 -25.99 22.44 16.75
CA PRO A 46 -26.08 22.64 15.31
C PRO A 46 -27.17 23.65 14.93
N LEU A 47 -27.03 24.31 13.78
CA LEU A 47 -28.06 25.20 13.25
C LEU A 47 -29.24 24.38 12.69
N ASN A 48 -30.39 24.40 13.38
CA ASN A 48 -31.61 23.67 12.97
C ASN A 48 -32.03 23.88 11.49
N PRO A 49 -31.92 25.08 10.89
CA PRO A 49 -32.32 25.27 9.49
C PRO A 49 -31.44 24.53 8.47
N HIS A 50 -30.19 24.21 8.81
CA HIS A 50 -29.20 23.63 7.89
C HIS A 50 -28.80 22.20 8.27
N PHE A 51 -28.79 21.88 9.56
CA PHE A 51 -28.39 20.57 10.03
C PHE A 51 -29.53 19.57 9.81
N ARG A 52 -29.34 18.64 8.87
CA ARG A 52 -30.30 17.57 8.55
C ARG A 52 -31.67 18.12 8.11
N ASN A 53 -31.66 19.26 7.42
CA ASN A 53 -32.83 19.87 6.82
C ASN A 53 -32.50 20.28 5.37
N PRO A 54 -33.10 19.67 4.35
CA PRO A 54 -34.20 18.69 4.42
C PRO A 54 -33.81 17.39 5.15
N PRO A 55 -34.77 16.70 5.79
CA PRO A 55 -34.50 15.39 6.37
C PRO A 55 -34.14 14.40 5.25
N PRO A 56 -33.33 13.37 5.51
CA PRO A 56 -32.87 12.45 4.46
C PRO A 56 -33.97 11.82 3.59
N GLY A 57 -35.17 11.60 4.16
CA GLY A 57 -36.32 11.04 3.45
C GLY A 57 -37.16 12.04 2.66
N ALA A 58 -36.84 13.33 2.71
CA ALA A 58 -37.46 14.35 1.86
C ALA A 58 -36.75 14.53 0.51
N ASN A 59 -35.60 13.86 0.32
CA ASN A 59 -34.96 13.79 -0.98
C ASN A 59 -35.86 13.01 -1.96
N PRO A 60 -36.00 13.45 -3.22
CA PRO A 60 -36.77 12.73 -4.22
C PRO A 60 -36.27 11.29 -4.38
N PRO A 61 -37.13 10.27 -4.20
CA PRO A 61 -36.69 8.86 -4.16
C PRO A 61 -36.18 8.32 -5.50
N LEU A 62 -36.47 9.01 -6.61
CA LEU A 62 -36.11 8.61 -7.99
C LEU A 62 -34.98 9.45 -8.58
N GLU A 63 -34.39 10.36 -7.80
CA GLU A 63 -33.27 11.21 -8.28
C GLU A 63 -31.93 10.46 -8.22
N TYR A 64 -31.82 9.42 -7.40
CA TYR A 64 -30.59 8.65 -7.28
C TYR A 64 -30.53 7.53 -8.31
N ASP A 65 -29.50 7.58 -9.13
CA ASP A 65 -29.09 6.48 -10.00
C ASP A 65 -27.78 5.86 -9.48
N ASP A 66 -27.71 4.53 -9.50
CA ASP A 66 -26.50 3.80 -9.09
C ASP A 66 -25.33 4.15 -10.02
N PRO A 67 -24.21 4.69 -9.48
CA PRO A 67 -23.09 5.06 -10.32
C PRO A 67 -22.39 3.81 -10.87
N VAL A 68 -22.11 3.83 -12.17
CA VAL A 68 -21.34 2.79 -12.84
C VAL A 68 -20.03 3.37 -13.37
N THR A 69 -18.95 2.57 -13.33
CA THR A 69 -17.65 2.97 -13.87
C THR A 69 -17.43 2.34 -15.24
N LEU A 70 -16.86 3.11 -16.18
CA LEU A 70 -16.36 2.54 -17.44
C LEU A 70 -14.94 2.00 -17.20
N PRO A 71 -14.61 0.76 -17.62
CA PRO A 71 -15.37 -0.12 -18.53
C PRO A 71 -16.34 -1.13 -17.87
N ALA A 72 -16.48 -1.13 -16.54
CA ALA A 72 -17.25 -2.16 -15.82
C ALA A 72 -18.76 -2.16 -16.12
N GLY A 73 -19.35 -0.99 -16.43
CA GLY A 73 -20.75 -0.82 -16.78
C GLY A 73 -21.09 -0.99 -18.27
N ASP A 74 -20.11 -1.31 -19.12
CA ASP A 74 -20.35 -1.46 -20.56
C ASP A 74 -21.19 -2.73 -20.85
N ILE A 75 -22.15 -2.60 -21.76
CA ILE A 75 -23.09 -3.65 -22.18
C ILE A 75 -22.49 -4.49 -23.31
N ALA A 76 -21.63 -3.89 -24.13
CA ALA A 76 -20.89 -4.57 -25.20
C ALA A 76 -19.47 -4.89 -24.73
N ASP A 77 -18.87 -5.94 -25.31
CA ASP A 77 -17.44 -6.28 -25.15
C ASP A 77 -16.90 -6.40 -23.70
N ASN A 78 -17.78 -6.58 -22.71
CA ASN A 78 -17.45 -6.65 -21.28
C ASN A 78 -17.75 -8.03 -20.65
N PRO A 79 -17.19 -9.13 -21.18
CA PRO A 79 -17.44 -10.47 -20.66
C PRO A 79 -16.82 -10.64 -19.26
N TYR A 80 -17.57 -11.28 -18.36
CA TYR A 80 -17.18 -11.43 -16.95
C TYR A 80 -15.80 -12.06 -16.74
N TRP A 81 -15.42 -13.05 -17.54
CA TRP A 81 -14.15 -13.77 -17.39
C TRP A 81 -12.90 -12.89 -17.59
N LYS A 82 -12.98 -11.77 -18.34
CA LYS A 82 -11.87 -10.81 -18.49
C LYS A 82 -11.67 -9.94 -17.25
N ARG A 83 -12.72 -9.74 -16.45
CA ARG A 83 -12.75 -8.93 -15.23
C ARG A 83 -12.86 -9.76 -13.95
N ASP A 84 -12.73 -11.09 -14.06
CA ASP A 84 -12.82 -11.99 -12.91
C ASP A 84 -11.49 -12.05 -12.15
N SER A 85 -11.20 -11.00 -11.39
CA SER A 85 -10.01 -10.92 -10.52
C SER A 85 -10.03 -11.97 -9.40
N ARG A 86 -11.22 -12.49 -9.03
CA ARG A 86 -11.35 -13.52 -7.99
C ARG A 86 -10.74 -14.85 -8.45
N ARG A 87 -10.87 -15.20 -9.73
CA ARG A 87 -10.26 -16.42 -10.29
C ARG A 87 -8.85 -16.18 -10.81
N ASN A 88 -8.52 -14.95 -11.20
CA ASN A 88 -7.18 -14.57 -11.64
C ASN A 88 -6.28 -14.14 -10.48
N TYR A 89 -6.32 -14.89 -9.37
CA TYR A 89 -5.46 -14.60 -8.21
C TYR A 89 -4.05 -15.15 -8.45
N PRO A 90 -3.00 -14.44 -7.98
CA PRO A 90 -1.64 -14.98 -8.06
C PRO A 90 -1.53 -16.23 -7.18
N GLN A 91 -1.06 -17.32 -7.76
CA GLN A 91 -0.82 -18.56 -7.01
C GLN A 91 0.39 -18.40 -6.10
N LEU A 92 0.32 -18.99 -4.91
CA LEU A 92 1.43 -18.99 -3.97
C LEU A 92 2.52 -19.95 -4.47
N SER A 93 3.71 -19.42 -4.73
CA SER A 93 4.88 -20.20 -5.11
C SER A 93 5.60 -20.69 -3.85
N VAL A 94 5.51 -22.00 -3.57
CA VAL A 94 6.30 -22.66 -2.52
C VAL A 94 7.52 -23.30 -3.16
N VAL A 95 8.70 -22.92 -2.71
CA VAL A 95 9.98 -23.53 -3.16
C VAL A 95 10.60 -24.30 -2.00
N ASN A 96 10.62 -25.62 -2.14
CA ASN A 96 11.31 -26.51 -1.20
C ASN A 96 12.81 -26.60 -1.52
N GLN A 97 13.61 -27.11 -0.58
CA GLN A 97 15.05 -27.28 -0.78
C GLN A 97 15.37 -28.16 -2.01
N SER A 98 14.62 -29.23 -2.23
CA SER A 98 14.81 -30.12 -3.41
C SER A 98 14.52 -29.40 -4.73
N GLN A 99 13.45 -28.60 -4.78
CA GLN A 99 13.11 -27.80 -5.96
C GLN A 99 14.16 -26.72 -6.22
N PHE A 100 14.70 -26.09 -5.16
CA PHE A 100 15.79 -25.13 -5.31
C PHE A 100 17.07 -25.77 -5.85
N VAL A 101 17.43 -26.98 -5.39
CA VAL A 101 18.55 -27.74 -5.94
C VAL A 101 18.34 -28.07 -7.42
N GLN A 102 17.13 -28.48 -7.82
CA GLN A 102 16.82 -28.76 -9.23
C GLN A 102 17.00 -27.52 -10.12
N LEU A 103 16.59 -26.34 -9.63
CA LEU A 103 16.83 -25.07 -10.33
C LEU A 103 18.32 -24.76 -10.46
N LEU A 104 19.12 -25.06 -9.43
CA LEU A 104 20.57 -24.86 -9.48
C LEU A 104 21.28 -25.81 -10.46
N THR A 105 20.82 -27.06 -10.59
CA THR A 105 21.46 -28.07 -11.45
C THR A 105 21.04 -27.94 -12.91
N VAL A 106 19.74 -27.86 -13.17
CA VAL A 106 19.17 -27.89 -14.53
C VAL A 106 18.98 -26.49 -15.11
N GLY A 107 18.84 -25.48 -14.25
CA GLY A 107 18.58 -24.09 -14.63
C GLY A 107 17.09 -23.73 -14.56
N SER A 108 16.75 -22.58 -15.12
CA SER A 108 15.38 -22.06 -15.19
C SER A 108 14.87 -22.04 -16.63
N ALA A 109 13.56 -21.83 -16.83
CA ALA A 109 13.01 -21.65 -18.18
C ALA A 109 13.59 -20.41 -18.90
N ALA A 110 14.03 -19.39 -18.15
CA ALA A 110 14.66 -18.20 -18.71
C ALA A 110 16.16 -18.41 -19.01
N THR A 111 16.81 -19.27 -18.21
CA THR A 111 18.26 -19.56 -18.28
C THR A 111 18.52 -21.06 -18.10
N PRO A 112 18.31 -21.87 -19.15
CA PRO A 112 18.56 -23.30 -19.08
C PRO A 112 20.08 -23.57 -19.04
N LYS A 113 20.53 -24.46 -18.15
CA LYS A 113 21.93 -24.89 -18.06
C LYS A 113 22.20 -26.22 -18.79
N VAL A 114 21.13 -26.97 -19.04
CA VAL A 114 21.16 -28.28 -19.70
C VAL A 114 20.12 -28.29 -20.81
N ASP A 115 20.48 -28.80 -21.99
CA ASP A 115 19.56 -28.94 -23.12
C ASP A 115 18.58 -30.10 -22.87
N LEU A 116 17.41 -29.76 -22.34
CA LEU A 116 16.34 -30.72 -22.07
C LEU A 116 15.53 -31.00 -23.35
N ILE A 117 16.10 -31.76 -24.29
CA ILE A 117 15.43 -32.10 -25.56
C ILE A 117 14.91 -33.55 -25.50
N GLY A 118 13.60 -33.73 -25.67
CA GLY A 118 12.95 -35.04 -25.78
C GLY A 118 13.08 -35.93 -24.54
N GLU A 119 13.01 -37.26 -24.72
CA GLU A 119 13.08 -38.24 -23.61
C GLU A 119 14.38 -38.16 -22.79
N ALA A 120 15.47 -37.68 -23.38
CA ALA A 120 16.73 -37.50 -22.67
C ALA A 120 16.63 -36.39 -21.62
N GLY A 121 15.92 -35.30 -21.93
CA GLY A 121 15.65 -34.21 -20.99
C GLY A 121 14.72 -34.64 -19.85
N GLU A 122 13.70 -35.45 -20.12
CA GLU A 122 12.83 -35.99 -19.08
C GLU A 122 13.59 -36.89 -18.10
N LYS A 123 14.47 -37.76 -18.61
CA LYS A 123 15.33 -38.61 -17.77
C LYS A 123 16.27 -37.80 -16.89
N GLN A 124 16.81 -36.69 -17.41
CA GLN A 124 17.66 -35.78 -16.65
C GLN A 124 16.88 -35.02 -15.56
N LEU A 125 15.64 -34.60 -15.82
CA LEU A 125 14.77 -33.98 -14.81
C LEU A 125 14.42 -34.97 -13.69
N VAL A 126 14.13 -36.23 -14.03
CA VAL A 126 13.85 -37.28 -13.03
C VAL A 126 15.10 -37.59 -12.20
N ALA A 127 16.27 -37.69 -12.83
CA ALA A 127 17.54 -37.89 -12.13
C ALA A 127 17.85 -36.71 -11.20
N ALA A 128 17.70 -35.47 -11.67
CA ALA A 128 17.89 -34.27 -10.85
C ALA A 128 16.91 -34.21 -9.67
N LYS A 129 15.68 -34.68 -9.85
CA LYS A 129 14.70 -34.77 -8.76
C LYS A 129 15.14 -35.77 -7.69
N GLN A 130 15.56 -36.97 -8.08
CA GLN A 130 16.05 -37.98 -7.14
C GLN A 130 17.33 -37.53 -6.42
N GLU A 131 18.27 -36.91 -7.13
CA GLU A 131 19.49 -36.39 -6.52
C GLU A 131 19.21 -35.22 -5.57
N SER A 132 18.21 -34.40 -5.85
CA SER A 132 17.84 -33.25 -5.00
C SER A 132 17.26 -33.64 -3.64
N GLU A 133 16.78 -34.87 -3.48
CA GLU A 133 16.31 -35.40 -2.19
C GLU A 133 17.47 -35.64 -1.21
N THR A 134 18.71 -35.72 -1.69
CA THR A 134 19.90 -35.91 -0.85
C THR A 134 20.28 -34.66 -0.03
N GLY A 135 19.62 -33.52 -0.30
CA GLY A 135 19.73 -32.27 0.45
C GLY A 135 20.59 -31.21 -0.23
N LEU A 136 20.32 -29.94 0.10
CA LEU A 136 21.00 -28.77 -0.49
C LEU A 136 22.51 -28.77 -0.25
N ALA A 137 22.96 -29.19 0.92
CA ALA A 137 24.38 -29.21 1.27
C ALA A 137 25.21 -30.11 0.32
N LYS A 138 24.74 -31.34 0.08
CA LYS A 138 25.41 -32.29 -0.82
C LYS A 138 25.39 -31.82 -2.27
N ALA A 139 24.34 -31.11 -2.68
CA ALA A 139 24.26 -30.55 -4.02
C ALA A 139 25.25 -29.38 -4.23
N LEU A 140 25.44 -28.55 -3.19
CA LEU A 140 26.42 -27.46 -3.22
C LEU A 140 27.86 -27.98 -3.23
N GLU A 141 28.16 -29.05 -2.47
CA GLU A 141 29.48 -29.71 -2.49
C GLU A 141 29.85 -30.28 -3.86
N LYS A 142 28.86 -30.84 -4.58
CA LYS A 142 29.05 -31.38 -5.93
C LYS A 142 29.16 -30.28 -6.99
N SER A 143 28.62 -29.09 -6.73
CA SER A 143 28.67 -27.97 -7.66
C SER A 143 30.07 -27.35 -7.70
N ALA A 144 30.52 -26.92 -8.89
CA ALA A 144 31.82 -26.28 -9.02
C ALA A 144 31.91 -25.00 -8.15
N PRO A 145 33.07 -24.69 -7.55
CA PRO A 145 33.24 -23.49 -6.72
C PRO A 145 32.77 -22.24 -7.47
N GLY A 146 31.78 -21.55 -6.90
CA GLY A 146 31.22 -20.33 -7.46
C GLY A 146 30.18 -20.51 -8.57
N ALA A 147 29.80 -21.74 -8.95
CA ALA A 147 28.73 -21.97 -9.92
C ALA A 147 27.34 -21.60 -9.35
N ALA A 148 27.07 -21.97 -8.09
CA ALA A 148 25.83 -21.62 -7.41
C ALA A 148 25.74 -20.13 -7.03
N THR A 149 26.89 -19.49 -6.77
CA THR A 149 26.91 -18.06 -6.40
C THR A 149 26.64 -17.16 -7.60
N LYS A 150 26.94 -17.59 -8.84
CA LYS A 150 26.66 -16.80 -10.05
C LYS A 150 25.16 -16.57 -10.30
N ASP A 151 24.30 -17.50 -9.87
CA ASP A 151 22.85 -17.38 -10.09
C ASP A 151 22.13 -16.66 -8.95
N VAL A 152 22.71 -16.68 -7.75
CA VAL A 152 22.09 -16.13 -6.53
C VAL A 152 22.64 -14.75 -6.19
N PHE A 153 23.92 -14.50 -6.49
CA PHE A 153 24.59 -13.24 -6.20
C PHE A 153 24.57 -12.31 -7.40
N VAL A 154 24.45 -11.02 -7.10
CA VAL A 154 24.58 -9.95 -8.08
C VAL A 154 26.02 -9.46 -7.98
N ASP A 155 26.79 -9.58 -9.06
CA ASP A 155 28.21 -9.21 -9.12
C ASP A 155 29.08 -9.84 -8.01
N GLY A 156 28.73 -11.04 -7.55
CA GLY A 156 29.44 -11.77 -6.49
C GLY A 156 29.09 -11.33 -5.06
N LEU A 157 28.15 -10.40 -4.90
CA LEU A 157 27.61 -9.96 -3.61
C LEU A 157 26.18 -10.53 -3.38
N PRO A 158 25.80 -10.80 -2.12
CA PRO A 158 24.44 -11.25 -1.82
C PRO A 158 23.40 -10.21 -2.26
N PRO A 159 22.21 -10.64 -2.71
CA PRO A 159 21.16 -9.71 -3.11
C PRO A 159 20.69 -8.88 -1.91
N LEU A 160 20.36 -7.62 -2.17
CA LEU A 160 19.76 -6.73 -1.17
C LEU A 160 18.30 -7.13 -0.89
N PRO A 161 17.75 -6.82 0.29
CA PRO A 161 16.35 -7.12 0.60
C PRO A 161 15.41 -6.47 -0.42
N SER A 162 14.37 -7.19 -0.85
CA SER A 162 13.40 -6.73 -1.84
C SER A 162 12.77 -5.39 -1.44
N GLY A 163 12.71 -4.42 -2.36
CA GLY A 163 12.23 -3.06 -2.11
C GLY A 163 13.34 -2.01 -2.00
N THR A 164 14.61 -2.43 -1.94
CA THR A 164 15.77 -1.54 -1.97
C THR A 164 16.22 -1.29 -3.41
N SER A 165 15.57 -0.37 -4.11
CA SER A 165 16.16 0.13 -5.36
C SER A 165 17.25 1.14 -4.99
N MET A 166 18.51 0.82 -5.30
CA MET A 166 19.62 1.78 -5.30
C MET A 166 19.55 2.77 -6.48
N SER A 167 18.41 2.87 -7.19
CA SER A 167 18.28 3.79 -8.32
C SER A 167 18.47 5.25 -7.90
N SER A 168 18.19 5.58 -6.63
CA SER A 168 18.43 6.89 -6.02
C SER A 168 19.73 6.97 -5.19
N GLY A 169 20.46 5.88 -5.01
CA GLY A 169 21.73 5.85 -4.26
C GLY A 169 21.61 6.02 -2.74
N GLU A 170 20.40 6.03 -2.16
CA GLU A 170 20.21 6.28 -0.73
C GLU A 170 19.30 5.22 -0.07
N TRP A 171 19.72 4.76 1.10
CA TRP A 171 18.92 3.87 1.96
C TRP A 171 17.78 4.67 2.59
N ASP A 172 16.58 4.60 2.00
CA ASP A 172 15.38 5.16 2.62
C ASP A 172 14.43 4.05 3.06
N VAL A 173 14.65 3.54 4.28
CA VAL A 173 13.58 2.88 5.04
C VAL A 173 12.70 4.03 5.49
N HIS A 174 11.60 4.31 4.77
CA HIS A 174 10.66 5.42 5.02
C HIS A 174 10.84 5.96 6.43
N LYS A 175 11.75 6.93 6.60
CA LYS A 175 12.01 7.47 7.91
C LYS A 175 10.71 8.17 8.24
N TYR A 176 9.99 7.64 9.22
CA TYR A 176 8.94 8.39 9.88
C TYR A 176 9.65 9.56 10.55
N GLU A 177 9.82 10.65 9.81
CA GLU A 177 10.10 11.93 10.40
C GLU A 177 8.92 12.21 11.32
N VAL A 178 9.20 12.47 12.59
CA VAL A 178 8.20 13.07 13.46
C VAL A 178 7.97 14.47 12.91
N THR A 179 7.05 14.57 11.95
CA THR A 179 6.50 15.84 11.52
C THR A 179 5.78 16.50 12.68
N GLU A 180 5.53 17.80 12.55
CA GLU A 180 4.91 18.70 13.54
C GLU A 180 4.10 17.99 14.64
N THR A 181 4.61 18.05 15.87
CA THR A 181 3.95 17.41 17.02
C THR A 181 2.69 18.18 17.41
N SER A 182 1.59 17.45 17.66
CA SER A 182 0.32 18.03 18.13
C SER A 182 0.39 18.66 19.53
N TYR A 183 1.50 18.44 20.25
CA TYR A 183 1.76 18.97 21.57
C TYR A 183 2.94 19.93 21.51
N GLY A 184 2.93 20.96 22.37
CA GLY A 184 4.05 21.88 22.53
C GLY A 184 5.29 21.17 23.09
N GLU A 185 6.46 21.76 22.89
CA GLU A 185 7.69 21.32 23.54
C GLU A 185 7.53 21.49 25.06
N GLY A 186 7.76 20.40 25.80
CA GLY A 186 7.57 20.33 27.25
C GLY A 186 8.62 21.10 28.05
#